data_AF-A0A5B0QEE1-F1
#
_entry.id   AF-A0A5B0QEE1-F1
#
_cell.length_a   1.000
_cell.length_b   1.000
_cell.length_c   1.000
_cell.angle_alpha   90.00
_cell.angle_beta   90.00
_cell.angle_gamma   90.00
#
_symmetry.space_group_name_H-M   'P 1'
#
loop_
_entity.id
_entity.type
_entity.pdbx_description
1 polymer ?
#
loop_
_entity_poly.entity_id
_entity_poly.type
_entity_poly.pdbx_seq_one_letter_code
_entity_poly.pdbx_strand_id
1 'polypeptide(L)'
;MADSQLAHESDKPTWGSANTLEDVPPTEEAPPQLPVPSELLFKPASADHQRPKVFFDITIDSNSVGRIVFELFDDIVPRTAENFRALCTGEKGVSQSSGKPLSYKGSTFHRVIKSFMCQGGDFTAGNGTGGESIYGDKFEDENFELKHSKPFLLSMANAGPNTNGSQFFITTVHTPHLDGKHVVFGRVVAGRSVVRLIEQTPTKPGADQPTESIMISDCGMASQEMPVKQADQWGDEWEDHPSDDDEKIEYIETCLKIATKLKQIATSAFKEGNFEVAAKKYIKAVAYLDTHTVLPDGCKDEEIESYTSLRVTILLNAGLASIKAASQPGVSPPVAKKHARAAMKYCSRVLDMHHSAEQPLQKSKQGLIGCYKELTNDERAKALYRRALAGVIVEETDVSLKDLTEAHRLVPADQAIKKELERVRLQIDNQRKKERAAFGKMFG
;
A
#
# COMPACT_ATOMS: atom_id res chain seq x y z
N MET A 1 32.38 -64.04 31.38
CA MET A 1 32.26 -63.82 32.83
C MET A 1 32.69 -62.39 33.11
N ALA A 2 31.79 -61.60 33.71
CA ALA A 2 31.97 -60.28 34.37
C ALA A 2 32.65 -59.15 33.56
N ASP A 3 31.91 -58.16 33.06
CA ASP A 3 31.39 -56.94 33.73
C ASP A 3 32.43 -55.82 33.89
N SER A 4 32.23 -54.71 33.17
CA SER A 4 31.78 -53.45 33.80
C SER A 4 31.27 -52.47 32.74
N GLN A 5 30.11 -51.89 33.03
CA GLN A 5 29.39 -50.90 32.23
C GLN A 5 29.93 -49.49 32.51
N LEU A 6 30.02 -48.64 31.49
CA LEU A 6 29.81 -47.20 31.64
C LEU A 6 29.06 -46.68 30.40
N ALA A 7 27.88 -46.13 30.65
CA ALA A 7 26.94 -45.61 29.68
C ALA A 7 27.41 -44.25 29.13
N HIS A 8 27.25 -44.04 27.82
CA HIS A 8 27.33 -42.72 27.20
C HIS A 8 25.91 -42.16 27.06
N GLU A 9 25.61 -41.13 27.86
CA GLU A 9 24.40 -40.33 27.77
C GLU A 9 24.68 -39.04 26.98
N SER A 10 23.64 -38.64 26.25
CA SER A 10 23.42 -37.48 25.39
C SER A 10 24.11 -36.15 25.74
N ASP A 11 24.73 -35.52 24.74
CA ASP A 11 24.99 -34.07 24.70
C ASP A 11 23.96 -33.35 23.81
N LYS A 12 23.02 -32.64 24.46
CA LYS A 12 22.26 -31.54 23.86
C LYS A 12 22.86 -30.22 24.38
N PRO A 13 23.12 -29.20 23.55
CA PRO A 13 23.61 -27.92 24.05
C PRO A 13 22.49 -27.15 24.75
N THR A 14 22.77 -26.73 25.98
CA THR A 14 21.94 -25.91 26.86
C THR A 14 22.04 -24.43 26.49
N TRP A 15 20.90 -23.74 26.47
CA TRP A 15 20.81 -22.28 26.39
C TRP A 15 20.94 -21.67 27.79
N GLY A 16 21.75 -20.61 27.91
CA GLY A 16 21.95 -19.78 29.12
C GLY A 16 23.34 -19.99 29.73
N SER A 17 24.22 -19.01 29.84
CA SER A 17 24.05 -17.79 30.64
C SER A 17 25.19 -16.79 30.38
N ALA A 18 24.89 -15.51 30.61
CA ALA A 18 25.79 -14.41 31.01
C ALA A 18 26.81 -13.88 29.97
N ASN A 19 26.36 -12.94 29.13
CA ASN A 19 27.25 -11.91 28.57
C ASN A 19 27.26 -10.70 29.50
N THR A 20 28.43 -10.44 30.09
CA THR A 20 28.79 -9.17 30.70
C THR A 20 28.93 -8.11 29.61
N LEU A 21 28.17 -7.03 29.74
CA LEU A 21 28.28 -5.82 28.91
C LEU A 21 29.63 -5.16 29.19
N GLU A 22 30.55 -5.23 28.24
CA GLU A 22 31.71 -4.33 28.18
C GLU A 22 31.32 -3.09 27.36
N ASP A 23 31.67 -1.93 27.91
CA ASP A 23 31.33 -0.59 27.44
C ASP A 23 31.82 -0.31 26.01
N VAL A 24 30.87 -0.20 25.07
CA VAL A 24 31.11 0.40 23.75
C VAL A 24 30.89 1.92 23.89
N PRO A 25 31.88 2.76 23.56
CA PRO A 25 31.71 4.21 23.63
C PRO A 25 30.66 4.67 22.62
N PRO A 26 29.87 5.72 22.92
CA PRO A 26 28.82 6.20 22.04
C PRO A 26 29.47 6.77 20.78
N THR A 27 29.34 6.08 19.65
CA THR A 27 29.51 6.69 18.34
C THR A 27 28.40 7.72 18.20
N GLU A 28 28.77 8.99 17.99
CA GLU A 28 27.86 10.03 17.51
C GLU A 28 27.15 9.51 16.26
N GLU A 29 25.92 9.02 16.42
CA GLU A 29 25.05 8.78 15.29
C GLU A 29 24.80 10.14 14.65
N ALA A 30 25.31 10.30 13.42
CA ALA A 30 25.00 11.45 12.60
C ALA A 30 23.47 11.61 12.56
N PRO A 31 22.95 12.86 12.66
CA PRO A 31 21.52 13.09 12.67
C PRO A 31 20.87 12.41 11.46
N PRO A 32 19.66 11.83 11.62
CA PRO A 32 18.97 11.16 10.53
C PRO A 32 18.85 12.13 9.36
N GLN A 33 19.64 11.87 8.31
CA GLN A 33 19.56 12.64 7.09
C GLN A 33 18.16 12.41 6.53
N LEU A 34 17.39 13.48 6.37
CA LEU A 34 16.14 13.44 5.62
C LEU A 34 16.42 12.70 4.29
N PRO A 35 15.54 11.77 3.87
CA PRO A 35 15.75 11.02 2.64
C PRO A 35 16.03 12.01 1.51
N VAL A 36 17.10 11.75 0.74
CA VAL A 36 17.50 12.57 -0.41
C VAL A 36 16.23 12.88 -1.22
N PRO A 37 15.88 14.16 -1.45
CA PRO A 37 14.63 14.50 -2.07
C PRO A 37 14.44 13.71 -3.36
N SER A 38 13.27 13.09 -3.47
CA SER A 38 12.73 12.36 -4.62
C SER A 38 13.18 12.90 -6.00
N GLU A 39 13.32 14.22 -6.11
CA GLU A 39 13.68 14.94 -7.34
C GLU A 39 15.14 14.78 -7.80
N LEU A 40 16.10 14.44 -6.94
CA LEU A 40 17.51 14.34 -7.34
C LEU A 40 17.86 12.99 -7.99
N LEU A 41 17.09 11.93 -7.71
CA LEU A 41 17.38 10.58 -8.19
C LEU A 41 16.91 10.32 -9.63
N PHE A 42 16.02 11.17 -10.17
CA PHE A 42 15.39 10.91 -11.47
C PHE A 42 15.40 12.10 -12.43
N LYS A 43 16.05 13.22 -12.07
CA LYS A 43 16.27 14.32 -13.02
C LYS A 43 17.25 13.87 -14.10
N PRO A 44 16.98 14.15 -15.39
CA PRO A 44 17.94 13.86 -16.46
C PRO A 44 19.23 14.66 -16.23
N ALA A 45 20.37 14.08 -16.59
CA ALA A 45 21.70 14.69 -16.39
C ALA A 45 21.87 16.05 -17.10
N SER A 46 21.05 16.33 -18.12
CA SER A 46 20.94 17.61 -18.80
C SER A 46 19.46 18.01 -18.93
N ALA A 47 19.15 19.30 -18.75
CA ALA A 47 17.79 19.84 -18.88
C ALA A 47 17.20 19.67 -20.29
N ASP A 48 18.05 19.48 -21.31
CA ASP A 48 17.65 19.32 -22.71
C ASP A 48 17.50 17.85 -23.13
N HIS A 49 17.91 16.89 -22.30
CA HIS A 49 17.85 15.48 -22.66
C HIS A 49 16.47 14.89 -22.39
N GLN A 50 15.79 14.44 -23.44
CA GLN A 50 14.50 13.78 -23.35
C GLN A 50 14.66 12.27 -23.39
N ARG A 51 14.45 11.64 -22.22
CA ARG A 51 14.48 10.19 -22.07
C ARG A 51 13.44 9.50 -22.96
N PRO A 52 13.81 8.38 -23.63
CA PRO A 52 12.88 7.58 -24.41
C PRO A 52 11.73 7.07 -23.56
N LYS A 53 10.54 7.07 -24.15
CA LYS A 53 9.36 6.48 -23.54
C LYS A 53 8.83 5.34 -24.38
N VAL A 54 8.48 4.25 -23.72
CA VAL A 54 7.91 3.05 -24.35
C VAL A 54 6.65 2.64 -23.62
N PHE A 55 5.80 1.85 -24.26
CA PHE A 55 4.55 1.40 -23.67
C PHE A 55 4.35 -0.11 -23.80
N PHE A 56 3.55 -0.65 -22.88
CA PHE A 56 2.92 -1.96 -22.96
C PHE A 56 1.40 -1.82 -22.85
N ASP A 57 0.67 -2.41 -23.80
CA ASP A 57 -0.77 -2.66 -23.67
C ASP A 57 -0.99 -4.04 -23.06
N ILE A 58 -1.64 -4.08 -21.90
CA ILE A 58 -1.79 -5.30 -21.11
C ILE A 58 -3.18 -5.89 -21.31
N THR A 59 -3.21 -7.21 -21.48
CA THR A 59 -4.43 -8.02 -21.40
C THR A 59 -4.32 -9.04 -20.28
N ILE A 60 -5.39 -9.23 -19.52
CA ILE A 60 -5.55 -10.33 -18.56
C ILE A 60 -6.66 -11.25 -19.09
N ASP A 61 -6.33 -12.51 -19.38
CA ASP A 61 -7.23 -13.48 -20.01
C ASP A 61 -7.95 -12.91 -21.26
N SER A 62 -7.19 -12.22 -22.11
CA SER A 62 -7.64 -11.54 -23.33
C SER A 62 -8.49 -10.28 -23.14
N ASN A 63 -8.79 -9.88 -21.89
CA ASN A 63 -9.45 -8.60 -21.62
C ASN A 63 -8.40 -7.50 -21.52
N SER A 64 -8.53 -6.45 -22.32
CA SER A 64 -7.64 -5.28 -22.23
C SER A 64 -7.86 -4.57 -20.89
N VAL A 65 -6.80 -4.43 -20.10
CA VAL A 65 -6.84 -3.80 -18.76
C VAL A 65 -6.18 -2.42 -18.73
N GLY A 66 -5.46 -2.05 -19.79
CA GLY A 66 -4.90 -0.71 -19.96
C GLY A 66 -3.45 -0.71 -20.44
N ARG A 67 -2.89 0.49 -20.46
CA ARG A 67 -1.53 0.78 -20.94
C ARG A 67 -0.61 1.15 -19.78
N ILE A 68 0.59 0.59 -19.79
CA ILE A 68 1.72 1.02 -18.94
C ILE A 68 2.69 1.79 -19.82
N VAL A 69 3.14 2.97 -19.38
CA VAL A 69 4.17 3.76 -20.07
C VAL A 69 5.39 3.86 -19.17
N PHE A 70 6.55 3.57 -19.75
CA PHE A 70 7.84 3.61 -19.08
C PHE A 70 8.68 4.76 -19.63
N GLU A 71 9.41 5.43 -18.75
CA GLU A 71 10.53 6.30 -19.09
C GLU A 71 11.83 5.54 -18.85
N LEU A 72 12.72 5.52 -19.85
CA LEU A 72 13.98 4.78 -19.81
C LEU A 72 15.15 5.71 -19.51
N PHE A 73 16.06 5.30 -18.63
CA PHE A 73 17.19 6.11 -18.17
C PHE A 73 18.39 5.97 -19.09
N ASP A 74 18.23 6.33 -20.37
CA ASP A 74 19.26 6.21 -21.41
C ASP A 74 20.48 7.14 -21.20
N ASP A 75 20.34 8.16 -20.36
CA ASP A 75 21.44 9.02 -19.91
C ASP A 75 22.30 8.37 -18.81
N ILE A 76 21.79 7.37 -18.09
CA ILE A 76 22.48 6.68 -17.00
C ILE A 76 22.94 5.28 -17.45
N VAL A 77 22.08 4.55 -18.15
CA VAL A 77 22.31 3.17 -18.62
C VAL A 77 21.90 3.03 -20.09
N PRO A 78 22.62 3.69 -21.03
CA PRO A 78 22.26 3.74 -22.45
C PRO A 78 22.13 2.37 -23.10
N ARG A 79 23.00 1.40 -22.77
CA ARG A 79 22.92 0.06 -23.38
C ARG A 79 21.69 -0.71 -22.88
N THR A 80 21.43 -0.62 -21.58
CA THR A 80 20.28 -1.29 -20.96
C THR A 80 18.97 -0.69 -21.46
N ALA A 81 18.88 0.64 -21.55
CA ALA A 81 17.73 1.36 -22.08
C ALA A 81 17.49 1.03 -23.56
N GLU A 82 18.53 1.03 -24.40
CA GLU A 82 18.42 0.71 -25.82
C GLU A 82 17.97 -0.74 -26.05
N ASN A 83 18.46 -1.69 -25.26
CA ASN A 83 17.98 -3.08 -25.29
C ASN A 83 16.47 -3.17 -25.08
N PHE A 84 15.96 -2.56 -24.00
CA PHE A 84 14.55 -2.60 -23.68
C PHE A 84 13.69 -1.85 -24.72
N ARG A 85 14.16 -0.70 -25.20
CA ARG A 85 13.48 0.10 -26.24
C ARG A 85 13.35 -0.68 -27.55
N ALA A 86 14.43 -1.29 -28.00
CA ALA A 86 14.45 -2.08 -29.23
C ALA A 86 13.56 -3.33 -29.12
N LEU A 87 13.50 -3.99 -27.96
CA LEU A 87 12.57 -5.10 -27.70
C LEU A 87 11.11 -4.63 -27.60
N CYS A 88 10.83 -3.40 -27.17
CA CYS A 88 9.48 -2.84 -27.26
C CYS A 88 9.05 -2.61 -28.71
N THR A 89 9.95 -2.14 -29.57
CA THR A 89 9.63 -1.82 -30.97
C THR A 89 9.68 -3.02 -31.91
N GLY A 90 10.47 -4.05 -31.58
CA GLY A 90 10.71 -5.18 -32.47
C GLY A 90 11.61 -4.87 -33.67
N GLU A 91 12.27 -3.70 -33.70
CA GLU A 91 13.00 -3.22 -34.89
C GLU A 91 14.23 -4.06 -35.25
N LYS A 92 14.75 -4.87 -34.31
CA LYS A 92 15.93 -5.72 -34.51
C LYS A 92 15.61 -7.07 -35.17
N GLY A 93 14.36 -7.29 -35.57
CA GLY A 93 13.95 -8.45 -36.35
C GLY A 93 13.84 -9.73 -35.51
N VAL A 94 14.44 -10.81 -36.00
CA VAL A 94 14.32 -12.16 -35.42
C VAL A 94 15.66 -12.59 -34.85
N SER A 95 15.65 -13.21 -33.68
CA SER A 95 16.85 -13.78 -33.09
C SER A 95 17.42 -14.91 -33.93
N GLN A 96 18.73 -14.90 -34.09
CA GLN A 96 19.48 -15.97 -34.74
C GLN A 96 19.55 -17.25 -33.90
N SER A 97 19.49 -17.15 -32.56
CA SER A 97 19.57 -18.27 -31.62
C SER A 97 18.23 -18.96 -31.42
N SER A 98 17.16 -18.19 -31.15
CA SER A 98 15.86 -18.74 -30.80
C SER A 98 14.90 -18.85 -31.99
N GLY A 99 15.16 -18.13 -33.09
CA GLY A 99 14.23 -18.00 -34.21
C GLY A 99 12.94 -17.23 -33.87
N LYS A 100 12.86 -16.61 -32.69
CA LYS A 100 11.72 -15.79 -32.25
C LYS A 100 11.94 -14.32 -32.58
N PRO A 101 10.88 -13.54 -32.82
CA PRO A 101 11.00 -12.08 -32.92
C PRO A 101 11.63 -11.50 -31.65
N LEU A 102 12.59 -10.58 -31.80
CA LEU A 102 13.17 -9.80 -30.71
C LEU A 102 12.17 -8.72 -30.28
N SER A 103 11.04 -9.16 -29.69
CA SER A 103 9.95 -8.28 -29.29
C SER A 103 9.27 -8.76 -28.01
N TYR A 104 8.80 -7.81 -27.19
CA TYR A 104 7.95 -8.10 -26.04
C TYR A 104 6.49 -8.39 -26.40
N LYS A 105 6.06 -8.10 -27.64
CA LYS A 105 4.69 -8.35 -28.08
C LYS A 105 4.36 -9.84 -28.00
N GLY A 106 3.33 -10.19 -27.25
CA GLY A 106 2.91 -11.56 -26.97
C GLY A 106 3.65 -12.24 -25.82
N SER A 107 4.65 -11.59 -25.21
CA SER A 107 5.30 -12.07 -24.00
C SER A 107 4.38 -11.90 -22.78
N THR A 108 4.64 -12.67 -21.72
CA THR A 108 3.80 -12.71 -20.52
C THR A 108 4.58 -12.32 -19.26
N PHE A 109 3.84 -11.83 -18.26
CA PHE A 109 4.33 -11.77 -16.88
C PHE A 109 4.24 -13.17 -16.28
N HIS A 110 5.36 -13.89 -16.32
CA HIS A 110 5.41 -15.30 -15.90
C HIS A 110 5.65 -15.48 -14.40
N ARG A 111 6.03 -14.40 -13.70
CA ARG A 111 6.31 -14.43 -12.26
C ARG A 111 5.84 -13.13 -11.59
N VAL A 112 4.91 -13.23 -10.64
CA VAL A 112 4.36 -12.09 -9.89
C VAL A 112 4.41 -12.40 -8.41
N ILE A 113 5.00 -11.51 -7.61
CA ILE A 113 5.06 -11.65 -6.16
C ILE A 113 4.48 -10.38 -5.55
N LYS A 114 3.35 -10.51 -4.87
CA LYS A 114 2.67 -9.41 -4.21
C LYS A 114 3.58 -8.76 -3.17
N SER A 115 3.56 -7.43 -3.12
CA SER A 115 4.44 -6.62 -2.26
C SER A 115 5.92 -6.86 -2.52
N PHE A 116 6.27 -7.17 -3.78
CA PHE A 116 7.67 -7.28 -4.20
C PHE A 116 7.85 -6.78 -5.64
N MET A 117 7.46 -7.57 -6.65
CA MET A 117 7.68 -7.23 -8.06
C MET A 117 6.81 -8.05 -9.03
N CYS A 118 6.70 -7.54 -10.26
CA CYS A 118 6.09 -8.23 -11.40
C CYS A 118 7.16 -8.45 -12.49
N GLN A 119 7.49 -9.69 -12.80
CA GLN A 119 8.55 -10.08 -13.73
C GLN A 119 8.00 -10.65 -15.04
N GLY A 120 8.60 -10.22 -16.15
CA GLY A 120 8.25 -10.60 -17.51
C GLY A 120 9.46 -10.59 -18.44
N GLY A 121 9.21 -10.58 -19.75
CA GLY A 121 10.25 -10.39 -20.76
C GLY A 121 10.94 -11.67 -21.26
N ASP A 122 10.49 -12.84 -20.82
CA ASP A 122 10.85 -14.11 -21.44
C ASP A 122 9.93 -14.35 -22.66
N PHE A 123 10.32 -13.86 -23.83
CA PHE A 123 9.57 -14.04 -25.08
C PHE A 123 9.91 -15.34 -25.81
N THR A 124 10.91 -16.10 -25.35
CA THR A 124 11.33 -17.35 -26.02
C THR A 124 10.67 -18.58 -25.40
N ALA A 125 10.74 -18.72 -24.08
CA ALA A 125 10.17 -19.86 -23.34
C ALA A 125 8.91 -19.49 -22.54
N GLY A 126 8.73 -18.22 -22.18
CA GLY A 126 7.54 -17.72 -21.47
C GLY A 126 7.41 -18.20 -20.02
N ASN A 127 8.48 -18.71 -19.41
CA ASN A 127 8.45 -19.34 -18.08
C ASN A 127 9.62 -18.91 -17.17
N GLY A 128 10.49 -18.01 -17.63
CA GLY A 128 11.64 -17.49 -16.90
C GLY A 128 12.96 -18.19 -17.21
N THR A 129 12.98 -19.26 -18.01
CA THR A 129 14.23 -19.94 -18.41
C THR A 129 14.85 -19.37 -19.67
N GLY A 130 14.12 -18.52 -20.40
CA GLY A 130 14.51 -17.98 -21.69
C GLY A 130 14.86 -16.48 -21.67
N GLY A 131 14.63 -15.85 -22.81
CA GLY A 131 14.96 -14.46 -23.09
C GLY A 131 16.41 -14.25 -23.55
N GLU A 132 16.58 -13.27 -24.43
CA GLU A 132 17.86 -12.90 -25.03
C GLU A 132 17.86 -11.39 -25.35
N SER A 133 19.03 -10.77 -25.34
CA SER A 133 19.17 -9.34 -25.62
C SER A 133 19.28 -9.05 -27.12
N ILE A 134 19.17 -7.77 -27.49
CA ILE A 134 19.47 -7.33 -28.85
C ILE A 134 20.96 -7.45 -29.23
N TYR A 135 21.82 -7.71 -28.25
CA TYR A 135 23.27 -7.83 -28.41
C TYR A 135 23.75 -9.29 -28.46
N GLY A 136 22.83 -10.27 -28.36
CA GLY A 136 23.13 -11.69 -28.18
C GLY A 136 22.44 -12.27 -26.94
N ASP A 137 22.84 -13.46 -26.51
CA ASP A 137 22.19 -14.16 -25.38
C ASP A 137 22.18 -13.32 -24.10
N LYS A 138 23.35 -12.80 -23.70
CA LYS A 138 23.54 -11.98 -22.48
C LYS A 138 24.40 -10.74 -22.70
N PHE A 139 24.26 -9.73 -21.84
CA PHE A 139 25.14 -8.57 -21.74
C PHE A 139 25.44 -8.19 -20.27
N GLU A 140 26.49 -7.38 -20.10
CA GLU A 140 27.05 -6.98 -18.80
C GLU A 140 26.13 -6.04 -18.00
N ASP A 141 26.34 -5.98 -16.69
CA ASP A 141 25.73 -4.97 -15.83
C ASP A 141 26.38 -3.61 -16.09
N GLU A 142 25.59 -2.60 -16.45
CA GLU A 142 26.13 -1.31 -16.91
C GLU A 142 26.60 -0.43 -15.73
N ASN A 143 25.73 -0.19 -14.75
CA ASN A 143 26.09 0.37 -13.44
C ASN A 143 24.96 0.13 -12.41
N PHE A 144 25.22 0.50 -11.15
CA PHE A 144 24.28 0.39 -10.04
C PHE A 144 24.10 1.72 -9.29
N GLU A 145 24.16 2.85 -10.00
CA GLU A 145 24.02 4.18 -9.40
C GLU A 145 22.62 4.37 -8.77
N LEU A 146 21.59 3.89 -9.47
CA LEU A 146 20.21 3.95 -9.02
C LEU A 146 19.86 2.78 -8.11
N LYS A 147 19.22 3.11 -6.98
CA LYS A 147 18.73 2.15 -5.98
C LYS A 147 17.24 1.86 -6.16
N HIS A 148 16.80 0.68 -5.72
CA HIS A 148 15.39 0.27 -5.73
C HIS A 148 14.61 0.93 -4.59
N SER A 149 14.66 2.26 -4.52
CA SER A 149 14.19 3.10 -3.41
C SER A 149 12.66 3.28 -3.35
N LYS A 150 11.96 3.00 -4.45
CA LYS A 150 10.52 3.29 -4.63
C LYS A 150 9.84 2.20 -5.48
N PRO A 151 8.51 2.08 -5.39
CA PRO A 151 7.75 1.25 -6.33
C PRO A 151 7.85 1.79 -7.76
N PHE A 152 7.49 0.93 -8.72
CA PHE A 152 7.44 1.18 -10.16
C PHE A 152 8.74 1.52 -10.85
N LEU A 153 9.87 1.18 -10.23
CA LEU A 153 11.15 1.12 -10.92
C LEU A 153 11.21 -0.13 -11.80
N LEU A 154 11.74 0.07 -13.01
CA LEU A 154 11.99 -0.95 -14.02
C LEU A 154 13.45 -1.39 -13.94
N SER A 155 13.69 -2.69 -13.77
CA SER A 155 15.01 -3.24 -13.48
C SER A 155 15.24 -4.59 -14.17
N MET A 156 16.49 -4.91 -14.49
CA MET A 156 16.85 -6.13 -15.24
C MET A 156 16.81 -7.36 -14.34
N ALA A 157 16.15 -8.42 -14.80
CA ALA A 157 16.31 -9.73 -14.21
C ALA A 157 17.57 -10.40 -14.79
N ASN A 158 18.33 -11.08 -13.93
CA ASN A 158 19.55 -11.78 -14.28
C ASN A 158 19.69 -13.09 -13.48
N ALA A 159 20.64 -13.94 -13.87
CA ALA A 159 20.99 -15.19 -13.20
C ALA A 159 22.37 -15.10 -12.51
N GLY A 160 22.70 -13.89 -12.02
CA GLY A 160 24.03 -13.54 -11.49
C GLY A 160 24.66 -12.37 -12.26
N PRO A 161 25.85 -11.91 -11.82
CA PRO A 161 26.53 -10.77 -12.43
C PRO A 161 26.72 -10.92 -13.93
N ASN A 162 26.49 -9.85 -14.69
CA ASN A 162 26.69 -9.76 -16.14
C ASN A 162 25.89 -10.76 -16.98
N THR A 163 24.69 -11.12 -16.53
CA THR A 163 23.80 -12.05 -17.26
C THR A 163 22.45 -11.44 -17.64
N ASN A 164 22.48 -10.16 -18.04
CA ASN A 164 21.28 -9.45 -18.48
C ASN A 164 20.84 -9.96 -19.86
N GLY A 165 19.56 -10.25 -20.04
CA GLY A 165 18.98 -10.69 -21.32
C GLY A 165 17.83 -9.78 -21.74
N SER A 166 16.63 -10.33 -21.85
CA SER A 166 15.39 -9.56 -22.08
C SER A 166 14.47 -9.51 -20.87
N GLN A 167 14.70 -10.34 -19.86
CA GLN A 167 13.81 -10.39 -18.70
C GLN A 167 13.98 -9.14 -17.84
N PHE A 168 12.86 -8.65 -17.34
CA PHE A 168 12.78 -7.44 -16.50
C PHE A 168 11.79 -7.67 -15.38
N PHE A 169 11.84 -6.82 -14.37
CA PHE A 169 10.81 -6.72 -13.36
C PHE A 169 10.44 -5.27 -13.07
N ILE A 170 9.18 -5.08 -12.68
CA ILE A 170 8.65 -3.82 -12.17
C ILE A 170 8.49 -3.98 -10.68
N THR A 171 9.19 -3.17 -9.89
CA THR A 171 9.05 -3.17 -8.42
C THR A 171 7.66 -2.66 -8.01
N THR A 172 7.12 -3.18 -6.92
CA THR A 172 5.82 -2.72 -6.37
C THR A 172 5.94 -2.16 -4.95
N VAL A 173 7.14 -2.23 -4.37
CA VAL A 173 7.53 -1.67 -3.06
C VAL A 173 9.02 -1.26 -3.10
N HIS A 174 9.53 -0.70 -2.02
CA HIS A 174 10.97 -0.51 -1.82
C HIS A 174 11.69 -1.86 -1.66
N THR A 175 12.72 -2.13 -2.47
CA THR A 175 13.42 -3.43 -2.51
C THR A 175 14.95 -3.31 -2.40
N PRO A 176 15.49 -2.83 -1.27
CA PRO A 176 16.93 -2.51 -1.13
C PRO A 176 17.85 -3.75 -1.22
N HIS A 177 17.31 -4.95 -0.99
CA HIS A 177 18.06 -6.20 -1.10
C HIS A 177 18.49 -6.56 -2.53
N LEU A 178 17.94 -5.85 -3.53
CA LEU A 178 18.28 -5.95 -4.95
C LEU A 178 19.37 -4.93 -5.39
N ASP A 179 19.71 -3.97 -4.54
CA ASP A 179 20.70 -2.94 -4.84
C ASP A 179 22.08 -3.57 -5.07
N GLY A 180 22.78 -3.10 -6.11
CA GLY A 180 24.08 -3.64 -6.53
C GLY A 180 24.02 -5.02 -7.21
N LYS A 181 22.82 -5.56 -7.47
CA LYS A 181 22.63 -6.87 -8.12
C LYS A 181 21.83 -6.81 -9.42
N HIS A 182 20.92 -5.85 -9.52
CA HIS A 182 20.05 -5.67 -10.68
C HIS A 182 20.13 -4.23 -11.16
N VAL A 183 20.31 -4.04 -12.47
CA VAL A 183 20.44 -2.73 -13.11
C VAL A 183 19.06 -2.07 -13.18
N VAL A 184 18.86 -0.97 -12.47
CA VAL A 184 17.67 -0.11 -12.60
C VAL A 184 17.83 0.75 -13.85
N PHE A 185 16.88 0.68 -14.78
CA PHE A 185 17.02 1.32 -16.09
C PHE A 185 15.80 2.11 -16.56
N GLY A 186 14.76 2.21 -15.73
CA GLY A 186 13.62 3.06 -16.02
C GLY A 186 12.61 3.13 -14.89
N ARG A 187 11.47 3.76 -15.16
CA ARG A 187 10.32 3.82 -14.25
C ARG A 187 9.01 3.89 -15.01
N VAL A 188 7.93 3.49 -14.34
CA VAL A 188 6.56 3.71 -14.85
C VAL A 188 6.17 5.17 -14.66
N VAL A 189 5.75 5.81 -15.73
CA VAL A 189 5.27 7.22 -15.75
C VAL A 189 3.77 7.32 -16.03
N ALA A 190 3.12 6.27 -16.51
CA ALA A 190 1.66 6.15 -16.57
C ALA A 190 1.24 4.68 -16.48
N GLY A 191 0.03 4.42 -15.98
CA GLY A 191 -0.49 3.05 -15.84
C GLY A 191 -0.06 2.32 -14.56
N ARG A 192 0.27 3.05 -13.49
CA ARG A 192 0.59 2.47 -12.16
C ARG A 192 -0.53 1.56 -11.64
N SER A 193 -1.78 1.94 -11.86
CA SER A 193 -2.96 1.13 -11.53
C SER A 193 -2.98 -0.22 -12.26
N VAL A 194 -2.49 -0.29 -13.50
CA VAL A 194 -2.36 -1.54 -14.25
C VAL A 194 -1.28 -2.43 -13.63
N VAL A 195 -0.15 -1.86 -13.21
CA VAL A 195 0.88 -2.63 -12.48
C VAL A 195 0.35 -3.16 -11.15
N ARG A 196 -0.42 -2.35 -10.40
CA ARG A 196 -1.09 -2.79 -9.18
C ARG A 196 -2.12 -3.88 -9.43
N LEU A 197 -2.81 -3.84 -10.58
CA LEU A 197 -3.73 -4.89 -10.98
C LEU A 197 -2.99 -6.21 -11.25
N ILE A 198 -1.89 -6.16 -12.00
CA ILE A 198 -1.00 -7.32 -12.25
C ILE A 198 -0.51 -7.90 -10.92
N GLU A 199 -0.04 -7.07 -10.00
CA GLU A 199 0.43 -7.47 -8.66
C GLU A 199 -0.64 -8.19 -7.84
N GLN A 200 -1.90 -7.81 -8.01
CA GLN A 200 -3.03 -8.36 -7.25
C GLN A 200 -3.59 -9.65 -7.86
N THR A 201 -3.17 -10.03 -9.07
CA THR A 201 -3.59 -11.29 -9.70
C THR A 201 -3.16 -12.47 -8.83
N PRO A 202 -4.07 -13.42 -8.50
CA PRO A 202 -3.72 -14.60 -7.75
C PRO A 202 -2.62 -15.42 -8.44
N THR A 203 -1.74 -16.04 -7.66
CA THR A 203 -0.73 -16.97 -8.17
C THR A 203 -1.09 -18.41 -7.86
N LYS A 204 -0.54 -19.35 -8.62
CA LYS A 204 -0.73 -20.78 -8.41
C LYS A 204 -0.19 -21.20 -7.03
N PRO A 205 -0.86 -22.11 -6.30
CA PRO A 205 -0.37 -22.57 -5.00
C PRO A 205 1.08 -23.10 -5.09
N GLY A 206 1.98 -22.55 -4.28
CA GLY A 206 3.39 -22.95 -4.23
C GLY A 206 4.24 -22.49 -5.42
N ALA A 207 3.72 -21.62 -6.28
CA ALA A 207 4.45 -21.03 -7.39
C ALA A 207 4.16 -19.52 -7.50
N ASP A 208 5.14 -18.78 -8.02
CA ASP A 208 5.00 -17.34 -8.25
C ASP A 208 4.29 -17.04 -9.60
N GLN A 209 3.80 -18.06 -10.30
CA GLN A 209 3.14 -17.90 -11.61
C GLN A 209 1.69 -17.44 -11.44
N PRO A 210 1.24 -16.37 -12.12
CA PRO A 210 -0.17 -15.95 -12.14
C PRO A 210 -1.12 -17.08 -12.57
N THR A 211 -2.33 -17.09 -12.01
CA THR A 211 -3.40 -18.01 -12.41
C THR A 211 -4.03 -17.61 -13.75
N GLU A 212 -4.07 -16.30 -14.01
CA GLU A 212 -4.60 -15.69 -15.23
C GLU A 212 -3.44 -15.37 -16.17
N SER A 213 -3.69 -15.40 -17.48
CA SER A 213 -2.67 -15.07 -18.48
C SER A 213 -2.53 -13.56 -18.61
N ILE A 214 -1.45 -13.01 -18.04
CA ILE A 214 -1.11 -11.59 -18.13
C ILE A 214 -0.13 -11.39 -19.28
N MET A 215 -0.63 -10.86 -20.39
CA MET A 215 0.11 -10.75 -21.65
C MET A 215 0.32 -9.28 -22.05
N ILE A 216 1.50 -9.01 -22.61
CA ILE A 216 1.82 -7.78 -23.33
C ILE A 216 1.22 -7.93 -24.74
N SER A 217 0.00 -7.45 -24.92
CA SER A 217 -0.76 -7.57 -26.17
C SER A 217 -0.19 -6.71 -27.30
N ASP A 218 0.35 -5.54 -26.96
CA ASP A 218 1.09 -4.67 -27.87
C ASP A 218 2.16 -3.87 -27.11
N CYS A 219 3.19 -3.44 -27.82
CA CYS A 219 4.26 -2.63 -27.25
C CYS A 219 4.95 -1.78 -28.32
N GLY A 220 5.62 -0.71 -27.90
CA GLY A 220 6.34 0.16 -28.83
C GLY A 220 6.83 1.46 -28.19
N MET A 221 7.24 2.41 -29.03
CA MET A 221 7.54 3.78 -28.60
C MET A 221 6.26 4.51 -28.19
N ALA A 222 6.28 5.18 -27.04
CA ALA A 222 5.19 6.04 -26.62
C ALA A 222 5.31 7.43 -27.28
N SER A 223 4.18 8.07 -27.56
CA SER A 223 4.16 9.49 -27.96
C SER A 223 4.74 10.36 -26.85
N GLN A 224 5.40 11.45 -27.23
CA GLN A 224 5.91 12.42 -26.24
C GLN A 224 4.79 13.10 -25.45
N GLU A 225 3.62 13.27 -26.07
CA GLU A 225 2.40 13.67 -25.41
C GLU A 225 1.94 12.52 -24.52
N MET A 226 2.31 12.61 -23.24
CA MET A 226 1.85 11.72 -22.19
C MET A 226 0.35 11.89 -22.00
N PRO A 227 -0.40 10.81 -21.68
CA PRO A 227 -1.67 10.99 -21.01
C PRO A 227 -1.39 11.76 -19.72
N VAL A 228 -1.87 13.00 -19.64
CA VAL A 228 -1.86 13.78 -18.40
C VAL A 228 -2.59 12.93 -17.35
N LYS A 229 -2.08 12.88 -16.11
CA LYS A 229 -2.78 12.25 -14.98
C LYS A 229 -4.20 12.81 -14.95
N GLN A 230 -5.17 12.03 -15.43
CA GLN A 230 -6.53 12.51 -15.56
C GLN A 230 -7.18 12.40 -14.20
N ALA A 231 -7.63 13.54 -13.69
CA ALA A 231 -8.47 13.54 -12.51
C ALA A 231 -9.71 12.68 -12.78
N ASP A 232 -10.16 11.96 -11.76
CA ASP A 232 -11.42 11.24 -11.87
C ASP A 232 -12.60 12.21 -12.04
N GLN A 233 -13.81 11.67 -12.20
CA GLN A 233 -15.03 12.48 -12.34
C GLN A 233 -15.30 13.46 -11.17
N TRP A 234 -14.57 13.33 -10.05
CA TRP A 234 -14.67 14.18 -8.87
C TRP A 234 -13.50 15.15 -8.72
N GLY A 235 -12.56 15.18 -9.67
CA GLY A 235 -11.38 16.03 -9.62
C GLY A 235 -10.23 15.47 -8.77
N ASP A 236 -10.23 14.18 -8.45
CA ASP A 236 -9.11 13.53 -7.74
C ASP A 236 -8.01 13.14 -8.72
N GLU A 237 -6.88 13.84 -8.64
CA GLU A 237 -5.70 13.66 -9.47
C GLU A 237 -4.59 12.86 -8.78
N TRP A 238 -4.79 12.30 -7.59
CA TRP A 238 -3.73 11.63 -6.83
C TRP A 238 -3.76 10.10 -7.02
N GLU A 239 -2.67 9.42 -6.69
CA GLU A 239 -2.63 7.95 -6.68
C GLU A 239 -3.31 7.40 -5.42
N ASP A 240 -3.92 6.21 -5.52
CA ASP A 240 -4.65 5.58 -4.41
C ASP A 240 -3.74 5.26 -3.21
N HIS A 241 -2.49 4.90 -3.48
CA HIS A 241 -1.46 4.70 -2.45
C HIS A 241 -0.49 5.89 -2.49
N PRO A 242 -0.23 6.56 -1.36
CA PRO A 242 0.68 7.72 -1.34
C PRO A 242 2.08 7.38 -1.86
N SER A 243 2.60 6.19 -1.54
CA SER A 243 3.92 5.70 -2.02
C SER A 243 4.05 5.65 -3.54
N ASP A 244 2.91 5.66 -4.22
CA ASP A 244 2.81 5.53 -5.67
C ASP A 244 2.75 6.90 -6.33
N ASP A 245 2.54 7.98 -5.59
CA ASP A 245 2.42 9.33 -6.13
C ASP A 245 3.80 9.97 -6.39
N ASP A 246 3.86 10.85 -7.38
CA ASP A 246 5.07 11.65 -7.69
C ASP A 246 5.17 12.91 -6.82
N GLU A 247 4.11 13.23 -6.08
CA GLU A 247 4.09 14.30 -5.09
C GLU A 247 5.17 14.09 -4.01
N LYS A 248 5.65 15.20 -3.44
CA LYS A 248 6.68 15.19 -2.39
C LYS A 248 6.06 14.85 -1.03
N ILE A 249 5.57 13.62 -0.91
CA ILE A 249 4.89 13.10 0.28
C ILE A 249 5.82 13.03 1.51
N GLU A 250 7.13 13.21 1.34
CA GLU A 250 8.09 13.38 2.43
C GLU A 250 7.91 14.71 3.20
N TYR A 251 7.19 15.68 2.63
CA TYR A 251 6.85 16.92 3.33
C TYR A 251 5.42 16.88 3.87
N ILE A 252 5.26 17.23 5.15
CA ILE A 252 3.95 17.29 5.82
C ILE A 252 2.99 18.25 5.12
N GLU A 253 3.49 19.37 4.58
CA GLU A 253 2.71 20.38 3.88
C GLU A 253 2.03 19.83 2.62
N THR A 254 2.76 18.99 1.87
CA THR A 254 2.24 18.28 0.70
C THR A 254 1.09 17.37 1.11
N CYS A 255 1.29 16.53 2.12
CA CYS A 255 0.25 15.62 2.63
C CYS A 255 -0.98 16.38 3.16
N LEU A 256 -0.78 17.50 3.86
CA LEU A 256 -1.86 18.37 4.34
C LEU A 256 -2.67 18.94 3.17
N LYS A 257 -2.00 19.46 2.14
CA LYS A 257 -2.65 20.02 0.95
C LYS A 257 -3.49 18.96 0.23
N ILE A 258 -2.90 17.79 -0.03
CA ILE A 258 -3.57 16.67 -0.70
C ILE A 258 -4.76 16.18 0.13
N ALA A 259 -4.56 15.89 1.41
CA ALA A 259 -5.62 15.41 2.29
C ALA A 259 -6.77 16.41 2.42
N THR A 260 -6.48 17.72 2.42
CA THR A 260 -7.50 18.78 2.44
C THR A 260 -8.33 18.78 1.15
N LYS A 261 -7.70 18.63 -0.01
CA LYS A 261 -8.40 18.55 -1.30
C LYS A 261 -9.24 17.28 -1.41
N LEU A 262 -8.68 16.12 -1.06
CA LEU A 262 -9.40 14.85 -1.01
C LEU A 262 -10.59 14.90 -0.04
N LYS A 263 -10.44 15.55 1.12
CA LYS A 263 -11.56 15.79 2.05
C LYS A 263 -12.67 16.63 1.40
N GLN A 264 -12.34 17.69 0.65
CA GLN A 264 -13.34 18.52 -0.05
C GLN A 264 -14.10 17.68 -1.08
N ILE A 265 -13.37 16.92 -1.91
CA ILE A 265 -13.92 15.99 -2.90
C ILE A 265 -14.86 14.97 -2.23
N ALA A 266 -14.39 14.31 -1.17
CA ALA A 266 -15.17 13.36 -0.39
C ALA A 266 -16.44 13.98 0.22
N THR A 267 -16.34 15.23 0.67
CA THR A 267 -17.49 15.97 1.24
C THR A 267 -18.54 16.26 0.18
N SER A 268 -18.13 16.64 -1.04
CA SER A 268 -19.05 16.83 -2.18
C SER A 268 -19.75 15.52 -2.53
N ALA A 269 -18.99 14.42 -2.69
CA ALA A 269 -19.56 13.10 -2.94
C ALA A 269 -20.55 12.66 -1.85
N PHE A 270 -20.23 12.94 -0.58
CA PHE A 270 -21.11 12.62 0.53
C PHE A 270 -22.44 13.39 0.47
N LYS A 271 -22.40 14.69 0.11
CA LYS A 271 -23.60 15.53 -0.02
C LYS A 271 -24.51 15.08 -1.16
N GLU A 272 -23.93 14.57 -2.24
CA GLU A 272 -24.66 14.02 -3.39
C GLU A 272 -25.18 12.59 -3.13
N GLY A 273 -24.94 12.00 -1.96
CA GLY A 273 -25.38 10.66 -1.61
C GLY A 273 -24.46 9.54 -2.15
N ASN A 274 -23.34 9.89 -2.77
CA ASN A 274 -22.32 8.94 -3.25
C ASN A 274 -21.41 8.48 -2.10
N PHE A 275 -21.99 7.79 -1.11
CA PHE A 275 -21.30 7.44 0.14
C PHE A 275 -20.12 6.49 -0.05
N GLU A 276 -20.18 5.60 -1.04
CA GLU A 276 -19.06 4.71 -1.37
C GLU A 276 -17.84 5.49 -1.87
N VAL A 277 -18.07 6.44 -2.78
CA VAL A 277 -17.01 7.33 -3.29
C VAL A 277 -16.48 8.18 -2.14
N ALA A 278 -17.37 8.79 -1.35
CA ALA A 278 -16.97 9.59 -0.19
C ALA A 278 -16.09 8.80 0.78
N ALA A 279 -16.49 7.56 1.10
CA ALA A 279 -15.71 6.68 1.97
C ALA A 279 -14.31 6.42 1.37
N LYS A 280 -14.22 6.02 0.10
CA LYS A 280 -12.93 5.81 -0.57
C LYS A 280 -12.04 7.04 -0.54
N LYS A 281 -12.57 8.23 -0.83
CA LYS A 281 -11.79 9.49 -0.85
C LYS A 281 -11.34 9.93 0.54
N TYR A 282 -12.18 9.77 1.58
CA TYR A 282 -11.73 10.02 2.96
C TYR A 282 -10.64 9.03 3.38
N ILE A 283 -10.79 7.75 3.04
CA ILE A 283 -9.79 6.71 3.35
C ILE A 283 -8.46 7.02 2.67
N LYS A 284 -8.51 7.43 1.40
CA LYS A 284 -7.34 7.90 0.66
C LYS A 284 -6.69 9.10 1.36
N ALA A 285 -7.48 10.11 1.74
CA ALA A 285 -6.96 11.26 2.47
C ALA A 285 -6.27 10.88 3.79
N VAL A 286 -6.82 9.90 4.52
CA VAL A 286 -6.16 9.33 5.71
C VAL A 286 -4.84 8.65 5.34
N ALA A 287 -4.77 7.90 4.24
CA ALA A 287 -3.54 7.26 3.80
C ALA A 287 -2.43 8.28 3.55
N TYR A 288 -2.72 9.42 2.90
CA TYR A 288 -1.76 10.51 2.73
C TYR A 288 -1.31 11.12 4.05
N LEU A 289 -2.20 11.25 5.04
CA LEU A 289 -1.80 11.70 6.37
C LEU A 289 -1.04 10.63 7.18
N ASP A 290 -1.18 9.37 6.83
CA ASP A 290 -0.49 8.26 7.49
C ASP A 290 0.93 8.06 6.94
N THR A 291 1.38 8.83 5.94
CA THR A 291 2.81 8.86 5.56
C THR A 291 3.66 9.46 6.68
N HIS A 292 3.10 10.41 7.44
CA HIS A 292 3.71 11.01 8.63
C HIS A 292 2.88 10.67 9.87
N THR A 293 2.91 9.41 10.30
CA THR A 293 2.29 9.03 11.58
C THR A 293 3.00 9.66 12.77
N VAL A 294 4.30 9.92 12.63
CA VAL A 294 5.14 10.72 13.52
C VAL A 294 5.59 11.95 12.74
N LEU A 295 5.37 13.15 13.28
CA LEU A 295 5.79 14.38 12.62
C LEU A 295 7.30 14.59 12.76
N PRO A 296 7.97 15.19 11.77
CA PRO A 296 9.39 15.53 11.85
C PRO A 296 9.72 16.42 13.06
N ASP A 297 10.93 16.29 13.59
CA ASP A 297 11.43 17.18 14.64
C ASP A 297 11.47 18.64 14.15
N GLY A 298 11.05 19.57 15.00
CA GLY A 298 11.04 21.00 14.68
C GLY A 298 9.77 21.53 14.01
N CYS A 299 8.72 20.70 13.85
CA CYS A 299 7.40 21.20 13.48
C CYS A 299 6.88 22.20 14.51
N LYS A 300 6.22 23.27 14.05
CA LYS A 300 5.59 24.26 14.92
C LYS A 300 4.31 23.69 15.52
N ASP A 301 3.94 24.18 16.70
CA ASP A 301 2.72 23.75 17.39
C ASP A 301 1.47 23.94 16.51
N GLU A 302 1.40 25.01 15.70
CA GLU A 302 0.29 25.24 14.78
C GLU A 302 0.21 24.22 13.64
N GLU A 303 1.35 23.71 13.18
CA GLU A 303 1.43 22.68 12.12
C GLU A 303 0.97 21.33 12.67
N ILE A 304 1.42 21.00 13.89
CA ILE A 304 1.00 19.80 14.64
C ILE A 304 -0.52 19.84 14.87
N GLU A 305 -1.05 20.96 15.37
CA GLU A 305 -2.48 21.13 15.61
C GLU A 305 -3.28 21.03 14.31
N SER A 306 -2.84 21.70 13.25
CA SER A 306 -3.50 21.62 11.94
C SER A 306 -3.55 20.20 11.38
N TYR A 307 -2.44 19.46 11.50
CA TYR A 307 -2.32 18.08 11.03
C TYR A 307 -3.21 17.12 11.82
N THR A 308 -3.11 17.16 13.15
CA THR A 308 -3.89 16.30 14.04
C THR A 308 -5.38 16.60 13.94
N SER A 309 -5.79 17.87 13.92
CA SER A 309 -7.19 18.27 13.76
C SER A 309 -7.78 17.86 12.41
N LEU A 310 -7.01 18.00 11.32
CA LEU A 310 -7.44 17.52 10.01
C LEU A 310 -7.61 16.00 10.01
N ARG A 311 -6.64 15.25 10.59
CA ARG A 311 -6.67 13.80 10.69
C ARG A 311 -7.88 13.29 11.45
N VAL A 312 -8.18 13.86 12.62
CA VAL A 312 -9.38 13.52 13.41
C VAL A 312 -10.65 13.77 12.60
N THR A 313 -10.74 14.93 11.94
CA THR A 313 -11.89 15.28 11.12
C THR A 313 -12.13 14.27 9.99
N ILE A 314 -11.07 13.91 9.27
CA ILE A 314 -11.16 12.97 8.14
C ILE A 314 -11.48 11.56 8.64
N LEU A 315 -10.86 11.07 9.71
CA LEU A 315 -11.15 9.75 10.29
C LEU A 315 -12.61 9.64 10.75
N LEU A 316 -13.11 10.65 11.44
CA LEU A 316 -14.51 10.73 11.83
C LEU A 316 -15.42 10.65 10.59
N ASN A 317 -15.13 11.45 9.56
CA ASN A 317 -15.93 11.47 8.33
C ASN A 317 -15.83 10.16 7.53
N ALA A 318 -14.67 9.51 7.49
CA ALA A 318 -14.47 8.20 6.89
C ALA A 318 -15.34 7.14 7.57
N GLY A 319 -15.41 7.18 8.91
CA GLY A 319 -16.29 6.31 9.69
C GLY A 319 -17.77 6.52 9.35
N LEU A 320 -18.22 7.78 9.31
CA LEU A 320 -19.60 8.11 8.96
C LEU A 320 -19.96 7.72 7.51
N ALA A 321 -19.10 8.04 6.54
CA ALA A 321 -19.30 7.69 5.14
C ALA A 321 -19.38 6.17 4.95
N SER A 322 -18.51 5.42 5.64
CA SER A 322 -18.52 3.95 5.60
C SER A 322 -19.81 3.36 6.19
N ILE A 323 -20.33 3.91 7.30
CA ILE A 323 -21.64 3.48 7.86
C ILE A 323 -22.79 3.76 6.89
N LYS A 324 -22.77 4.94 6.24
CA LYS A 324 -23.78 5.31 5.26
C LYS A 324 -23.73 4.45 4.01
N ALA A 325 -22.53 4.09 3.55
CA ALA A 325 -22.32 3.13 2.46
C ALA A 325 -22.85 1.74 2.83
N ALA A 326 -22.57 1.26 4.06
CA ALA A 326 -23.07 -0.03 4.56
C ALA A 326 -24.60 -0.11 4.62
N SER A 327 -25.27 1.04 4.77
CA SER A 327 -26.72 1.15 4.95
C SER A 327 -27.48 1.47 3.65
N GLN A 328 -26.80 1.48 2.50
CA GLN A 328 -27.46 1.77 1.22
C GLN A 328 -28.40 0.64 0.78
N PRO A 329 -29.54 0.96 0.14
CA PRO A 329 -30.40 -0.04 -0.47
C PRO A 329 -29.62 -0.89 -1.50
N GLY A 330 -29.81 -2.20 -1.46
CA GLY A 330 -29.16 -3.13 -2.40
C GLY A 330 -27.76 -3.59 -2.01
N VAL A 331 -27.16 -3.08 -0.93
CA VAL A 331 -25.88 -3.58 -0.42
C VAL A 331 -26.08 -4.94 0.26
N SER A 332 -25.29 -5.94 -0.16
CA SER A 332 -25.36 -7.28 0.42
C SER A 332 -24.79 -7.32 1.85
N PRO A 333 -25.24 -8.23 2.73
CA PRO A 333 -24.74 -8.31 4.10
C PRO A 333 -23.22 -8.44 4.23
N PRO A 334 -22.49 -9.22 3.40
CA PRO A 334 -21.03 -9.27 3.45
C PRO A 334 -20.36 -7.92 3.15
N VAL A 335 -20.89 -7.17 2.17
CA VAL A 335 -20.37 -5.86 1.79
C VAL A 335 -20.68 -4.83 2.88
N ALA A 336 -21.89 -4.84 3.43
CA ALA A 336 -22.26 -3.98 4.56
C ALA A 336 -21.33 -4.22 5.77
N LYS A 337 -21.07 -5.49 6.13
CA LYS A 337 -20.12 -5.85 7.21
C LYS A 337 -18.70 -5.38 6.90
N LYS A 338 -18.25 -5.42 5.63
CA LYS A 338 -16.93 -4.88 5.23
C LYS A 338 -16.83 -3.38 5.50
N HIS A 339 -17.81 -2.59 5.08
CA HIS A 339 -17.84 -1.15 5.35
C HIS A 339 -17.95 -0.84 6.84
N ALA A 340 -18.78 -1.57 7.58
CA ALA A 340 -18.91 -1.40 9.02
C ALA A 340 -17.60 -1.69 9.77
N ARG A 341 -16.87 -2.76 9.42
CA ARG A 341 -15.53 -3.01 10.00
C ARG A 341 -14.54 -1.89 9.69
N ALA A 342 -14.58 -1.33 8.49
CA ALA A 342 -13.76 -0.17 8.14
C ALA A 342 -14.13 1.03 9.03
N ALA A 343 -15.42 1.31 9.22
CA ALA A 343 -15.88 2.38 10.11
C ALA A 343 -15.41 2.18 11.57
N MET A 344 -15.50 0.95 12.10
CA MET A 344 -15.00 0.63 13.43
C MET A 344 -13.50 0.90 13.55
N LYS A 345 -12.70 0.48 12.55
CA LYS A 345 -11.26 0.75 12.49
C LYS A 345 -10.96 2.25 12.58
N TYR A 346 -11.61 3.09 11.77
CA TYR A 346 -11.34 4.53 11.76
C TYR A 346 -11.80 5.23 13.04
N CYS A 347 -12.95 4.83 13.60
CA CYS A 347 -13.43 5.40 14.86
C CYS A 347 -12.53 5.00 16.04
N SER A 348 -12.05 3.76 16.09
CA SER A 348 -11.05 3.35 17.09
C SER A 348 -9.77 4.16 16.97
N ARG A 349 -9.27 4.38 15.75
CA ARG A 349 -8.09 5.22 15.54
C ARG A 349 -8.25 6.65 16.06
N VAL A 350 -9.44 7.25 15.97
CA VAL A 350 -9.71 8.55 16.60
C VAL A 350 -9.56 8.44 18.11
N LEU A 351 -10.20 7.45 18.72
CA LEU A 351 -10.15 7.24 20.17
C LEU A 351 -8.72 6.95 20.67
N ASP A 352 -7.93 6.23 19.89
CA ASP A 352 -6.52 5.92 20.19
C ASP A 352 -5.60 7.14 20.07
N MET A 353 -6.02 8.22 19.38
CA MET A 353 -5.29 9.49 19.34
C MET A 353 -5.49 10.35 20.60
N HIS A 354 -6.49 10.04 21.43
CA HIS A 354 -6.80 10.81 22.63
C HIS A 354 -5.81 10.53 23.77
N HIS A 355 -5.13 11.58 24.23
CA HIS A 355 -4.40 11.58 25.48
C HIS A 355 -4.92 12.69 26.39
N SER A 356 -5.08 12.37 27.68
CA SER A 356 -5.38 13.35 28.72
C SER A 356 -4.08 13.93 29.27
N ALA A 357 -4.06 15.23 29.55
CA ALA A 357 -2.95 15.91 30.22
C ALA A 357 -2.60 15.30 31.60
N GLU A 358 -3.54 14.59 32.23
CA GLU A 358 -3.38 13.98 33.56
C GLU A 358 -2.68 12.60 33.53
N GLN A 359 -2.42 12.03 32.34
CA GLN A 359 -1.70 10.76 32.18
C GLN A 359 -0.65 10.87 31.06
N PRO A 360 0.56 11.39 31.37
CA PRO A 360 1.64 11.46 30.40
C PRO A 360 2.07 10.07 29.92
N LEU A 361 2.40 9.98 28.63
CA LEU A 361 2.77 8.73 27.94
C LEU A 361 4.04 8.08 28.54
N GLN A 362 4.06 6.76 28.58
CA GLN A 362 5.32 6.00 28.68
C GLN A 362 6.15 6.23 27.41
N LYS A 363 7.46 6.54 27.57
CA LYS A 363 8.40 6.82 26.45
C LYS A 363 8.36 5.79 25.32
N SER A 364 8.07 4.52 25.61
CA SER A 364 7.98 3.43 24.62
C SER A 364 6.81 3.54 23.64
N LYS A 365 5.77 4.33 23.93
CA LYS A 365 4.59 4.54 23.07
C LYS A 365 4.60 5.85 22.30
N GLN A 366 5.56 6.75 22.57
CA GLN A 366 5.71 7.98 21.79
C GLN A 366 6.13 7.71 20.33
N GLY A 367 6.80 6.59 20.05
CA GLY A 367 7.29 6.25 18.71
C GLY A 367 6.31 5.53 17.77
N LEU A 368 5.10 5.14 18.21
CA LEU A 368 4.18 4.31 17.39
C LEU A 368 2.97 5.06 16.81
N ILE A 369 2.59 6.20 17.37
CA ILE A 369 1.48 7.06 16.90
C ILE A 369 1.89 8.52 17.16
N GLY A 370 2.88 9.06 16.45
CA GLY A 370 3.48 10.35 16.81
C GLY A 370 2.63 11.62 16.59
N CYS A 371 1.32 11.52 16.41
CA CYS A 371 0.40 12.66 16.28
C CYS A 371 -0.80 12.48 17.23
N TYR A 372 -0.66 12.88 18.49
CA TYR A 372 -1.72 12.80 19.49
C TYR A 372 -2.48 14.12 19.60
N LYS A 373 -3.78 14.05 19.96
CA LYS A 373 -4.62 15.23 20.17
C LYS A 373 -5.52 15.02 21.37
N GLU A 374 -5.61 16.02 22.25
CA GLU A 374 -6.66 16.04 23.26
C GLU A 374 -8.03 16.23 22.59
N LEU A 375 -8.73 15.12 22.36
CA LEU A 375 -10.08 15.16 21.81
C LEU A 375 -11.08 15.80 22.78
N THR A 376 -11.94 16.64 22.21
CA THR A 376 -13.13 17.16 22.89
C THR A 376 -14.11 16.04 23.23
N ASN A 377 -14.96 16.25 24.25
CA ASN A 377 -16.03 15.31 24.58
C ASN A 377 -16.95 15.01 23.38
N ASP A 378 -17.19 16.01 22.52
CA ASP A 378 -17.99 15.86 21.30
C ASP A 378 -17.30 14.98 20.24
N GLU A 379 -16.00 15.19 19.97
CA GLU A 379 -15.23 14.33 19.05
C GLU A 379 -15.19 12.88 19.55
N ARG A 380 -14.94 12.68 20.84
CA ARG A 380 -14.94 11.35 21.49
C ARG A 380 -16.29 10.68 21.39
N ALA A 381 -17.36 11.40 21.73
CA ALA A 381 -18.72 10.89 21.63
C ALA A 381 -19.11 10.54 20.19
N LYS A 382 -18.73 11.36 19.20
CA LYS A 382 -18.94 11.06 17.77
C LYS A 382 -18.24 9.78 17.35
N ALA A 383 -16.98 9.58 17.77
CA ALA A 383 -16.23 8.37 17.45
C ALA A 383 -16.88 7.12 18.08
N LEU A 384 -17.22 7.17 19.37
CA LEU A 384 -17.90 6.07 20.07
C LEU A 384 -19.27 5.75 19.46
N TYR A 385 -20.09 6.77 19.23
CA TYR A 385 -21.41 6.61 18.62
C TYR A 385 -21.32 5.95 17.25
N ARG A 386 -20.42 6.42 16.38
CA ARG A 386 -20.22 5.84 15.04
C ARG A 386 -19.67 4.42 15.11
N ARG A 387 -18.72 4.14 16.01
CA ARG A 387 -18.19 2.79 16.24
C ARG A 387 -19.31 1.83 16.68
N ALA A 388 -20.20 2.27 17.55
CA ALA A 388 -21.36 1.48 17.98
C ALA A 388 -22.36 1.22 16.84
N LEU A 389 -22.68 2.23 16.02
CA LEU A 389 -23.55 2.04 14.86
C LEU A 389 -22.99 0.97 13.91
N ALA A 390 -21.68 1.00 13.66
CA ALA A 390 -21.00 -0.01 12.87
C ALA A 390 -20.96 -1.38 13.57
N GLY A 391 -20.74 -1.40 14.89
CA GLY A 391 -20.78 -2.59 15.75
C GLY A 391 -22.10 -3.35 15.63
N VAL A 392 -23.23 -2.64 15.57
CA VAL A 392 -24.55 -3.24 15.35
C VAL A 392 -24.62 -3.97 14.01
N ILE A 393 -24.06 -3.41 12.93
CA ILE A 393 -24.09 -4.02 11.58
C ILE A 393 -23.25 -5.30 11.55
N VAL A 394 -22.15 -5.35 12.29
CA VAL A 394 -21.30 -6.54 12.41
C VAL A 394 -21.77 -7.52 13.47
N GLU A 395 -22.89 -7.24 14.15
CA GLU A 395 -23.51 -8.05 15.21
C GLU A 395 -22.72 -8.07 16.54
N GLU A 396 -21.82 -7.11 16.76
CA GLU A 396 -21.06 -6.92 18.01
C GLU A 396 -21.81 -6.00 18.99
N THR A 397 -22.99 -6.45 19.41
CA THR A 397 -23.94 -5.62 20.18
C THR A 397 -23.46 -5.26 21.59
N ASP A 398 -22.73 -6.14 22.28
CA ASP A 398 -22.19 -5.85 23.62
C ASP A 398 -21.12 -4.74 23.59
N VAL A 399 -20.26 -4.74 22.57
CA VAL A 399 -19.27 -3.67 22.35
C VAL A 399 -19.98 -2.36 22.03
N SER A 400 -21.00 -2.42 21.18
CA SER A 400 -21.82 -1.27 20.80
C SER A 400 -22.53 -0.65 22.01
N LEU A 401 -23.02 -1.47 22.94
CA LEU A 401 -23.66 -1.01 24.16
C LEU A 401 -22.68 -0.24 25.08
N LYS A 402 -21.45 -0.75 25.22
CA LYS A 402 -20.39 -0.07 25.99
C LYS A 402 -20.06 1.30 25.39
N ASP A 403 -19.87 1.34 24.08
CA ASP A 403 -19.57 2.58 23.35
C ASP A 403 -20.70 3.62 23.47
N LEU A 404 -21.96 3.21 23.32
CA LEU A 404 -23.12 4.10 23.46
C LEU A 404 -23.29 4.61 24.88
N THR A 405 -23.01 3.78 25.87
CA THR A 405 -23.06 4.17 27.29
C THR A 405 -22.01 5.25 27.57
N GLU A 406 -20.78 5.06 27.10
CA GLU A 406 -19.72 6.05 27.27
C GLU A 406 -20.00 7.33 26.45
N ALA A 407 -20.49 7.20 25.22
CA ALA A 407 -20.90 8.36 24.42
C ALA A 407 -21.98 9.17 25.13
N HIS A 408 -22.99 8.51 25.72
CA HIS A 408 -24.05 9.18 26.48
C HIS A 408 -23.51 9.85 27.74
N ARG A 409 -22.51 9.25 28.40
CA ARG A 409 -21.85 9.86 29.56
C ARG A 409 -21.13 11.16 29.19
N LEU A 410 -20.50 11.22 28.02
CA LEU A 410 -19.77 12.39 27.53
C LEU A 410 -20.70 13.52 27.06
N VAL A 411 -21.84 13.18 26.43
CA VAL A 411 -22.83 14.14 25.89
C VAL A 411 -24.27 13.73 26.22
N PRO A 412 -24.71 13.86 27.48
CA PRO A 412 -25.99 13.32 27.94
C PRO A 412 -27.23 13.98 27.31
N ALA A 413 -27.08 15.19 26.77
CA ALA A 413 -28.16 15.92 26.12
C ALA A 413 -28.46 15.41 24.69
N ASP A 414 -27.55 14.64 24.08
CA ASP A 414 -27.69 14.18 22.69
C ASP A 414 -28.80 13.12 22.57
N GLN A 415 -29.87 13.48 21.86
CA GLN A 415 -31.05 12.63 21.69
C GLN A 415 -30.79 11.45 20.73
N ALA A 416 -29.87 11.57 19.78
CA ALA A 416 -29.57 10.49 18.84
C ALA A 416 -28.83 9.36 19.56
N ILE A 417 -27.86 9.70 20.41
CA ILE A 417 -27.15 8.72 21.25
C ILE A 417 -28.12 8.05 22.22
N LYS A 418 -28.97 8.83 22.89
CA LYS A 418 -29.94 8.29 23.85
C LYS A 418 -30.91 7.31 23.18
N LYS A 419 -31.50 7.67 22.04
CA LYS A 419 -32.42 6.80 21.30
C LYS A 419 -31.76 5.50 20.86
N GLU A 420 -30.53 5.59 20.36
CA GLU A 420 -29.79 4.43 19.89
C GLU A 420 -29.36 3.50 21.03
N LEU A 421 -28.96 4.05 22.17
CA LEU A 421 -28.66 3.30 23.39
C LEU A 421 -29.86 2.47 23.85
N GLU A 422 -31.05 3.08 23.93
CA GLU A 422 -32.28 2.37 24.30
C GLU A 422 -32.65 1.30 23.27
N ARG A 423 -32.47 1.58 21.98
CA ARG A 423 -32.70 0.60 20.89
C ARG A 423 -31.81 -0.63 21.04
N VAL A 424 -30.51 -0.44 21.28
CA VAL A 424 -29.53 -1.54 21.41
C VAL A 424 -29.76 -2.32 22.71
N ARG A 425 -30.10 -1.66 23.81
CA ARG A 425 -30.49 -2.34 25.08
C ARG A 425 -31.68 -3.28 24.85
N LEU A 426 -32.74 -2.78 24.22
CA LEU A 426 -33.92 -3.58 23.91
C LEU A 426 -33.59 -4.76 22.97
N GLN A 427 -32.71 -4.55 21.98
CA GLN A 427 -32.25 -5.60 21.07
C GLN A 427 -31.52 -6.73 21.83
N ILE A 428 -30.59 -6.38 22.72
CA ILE A 428 -29.84 -7.35 23.54
C ILE A 428 -30.78 -8.12 24.47
N ASP A 429 -31.72 -7.44 25.14
CA ASP A 429 -32.68 -8.08 26.04
C ASP A 429 -33.57 -9.08 25.30
N ASN A 430 -34.03 -8.71 24.10
CA ASN A 430 -34.82 -9.59 23.25
C ASN A 430 -34.01 -10.80 22.77
N GLN A 431 -32.73 -10.61 22.42
CA GLN A 431 -31.84 -11.68 22.02
C GLN A 431 -31.61 -12.68 23.16
N ARG A 432 -31.30 -12.19 24.37
CA ARG A 432 -31.14 -13.02 25.57
C ARG A 432 -32.40 -13.79 25.95
N LYS A 433 -33.59 -13.18 25.79
CA LYS A 433 -34.88 -13.86 25.99
C LYS A 433 -35.07 -15.01 25.00
N LYS A 434 -34.74 -14.81 23.73
CA LYS A 434 -34.81 -15.87 22.69
C LYS A 434 -33.84 -17.01 22.99
N GLU A 435 -32.60 -16.71 23.36
CA GLU A 435 -31.59 -17.70 23.72
C GLU A 435 -32.01 -18.54 24.94
N ARG A 436 -32.51 -17.90 26.00
CA ARG A 436 -33.06 -18.60 27.18
C ARG A 436 -34.22 -19.51 26.81
N ALA A 437 -35.13 -19.04 25.96
CA ALA A 437 -36.27 -19.85 25.51
C ALA A 437 -35.85 -21.02 24.62
N ALA A 438 -34.83 -20.85 23.77
CA ALA A 438 -34.27 -21.93 22.94
C ALA A 438 -33.55 -22.97 23.80
N PHE A 439 -32.75 -22.54 24.77
CA PHE A 439 -32.05 -23.41 25.71
C PHE A 439 -33.03 -24.21 26.59
N GLY A 440 -34.08 -23.55 27.09
CA GLY A 440 -35.13 -24.21 27.86
C GLY A 440 -35.90 -25.29 27.09
N LYS A 441 -35.98 -25.20 25.76
CA LYS A 441 -36.60 -26.23 24.88
C LYS A 441 -35.65 -27.37 24.47
N MET A 442 -34.34 -27.16 24.57
CA MET A 442 -33.34 -28.20 24.25
C MET A 442 -33.04 -29.11 25.44
N PHE A 443 -33.25 -28.62 26.68
CA PHE A 443 -32.85 -29.30 27.91
C PHE A 443 -33.99 -29.53 28.91
N GLY A 444 -35.22 -29.12 28.57
CA GLY A 444 -36.44 -29.44 29.31
C GLY A 444 -37.41 -30.13 28.37
#